data_AF-A0A674ERS3-F1
#
_entry.id   AF-A0A674ERS3-F1
#
_cell.length_a   1.000
_cell.length_b   1.000
_cell.length_c   1.000
_cell.angle_alpha   90.00
_cell.angle_beta   90.00
_cell.angle_gamma   90.00
#
_symmetry.space_group_name_H-M   'P 1'
#
loop_
_entity.id
_entity.type
_entity.pdbx_description
1 polymer ?
#
loop_
_entity_poly.entity_id
_entity_poly.type
_entity_poly.pdbx_seq_one_letter_code
_entity_poly.pdbx_strand_id
1 'polypeptide(L)'
;MLCQAVLLLLHCFASLTLGQYDLCKSLVSTDDGAVWEQYACQPKAQSMKDYMRVKVDPPGITCGNPPERFCTLENPYLCSDECDASNSDLAHPPQLMQDRERTGRITYWQTVTWSRYPEPLLANISLAWNKSLELTDDIAITFEYGRPTIMVLDKSMDHGRTWQSYQFYADDCLDAFNMPPKLVRDLLPANITRVICTEQFSRWVGSKNDKNVKFEVRERFAVFAGPRLLNMDSLYTRMESMKGLRDFFTFTNLRLRLLRPALGGTYVQRDNLLKYFYAISNIEVPARCKCNLHASLCLLQEGDLQCQCEHNTTGQDCQRCKKGFKAKSWKAGSYLPTPNGSPNTCAVAGAPMGGGSNCECYGHSNRCSYIDYLNIVTCVSCKHNTRGQNCQHCRLGYFRNASAELDDEGVCIECNCNQMGSVHDRCNGTGFCQCKDGATGSKCDDCFPGYYWKQGCYSNVCDEELLLCQNGGTCSQNQKCICPPEFKGVLCQQSRCEGDKACNTAGTAHLHFLAPLLLCVLLPHLLATLTAH
;
A
#
# COMPACT_ATOMS: atom_id res chain seq x y z
N MET A 1 41.95 -15.71 -18.03
CA MET A 1 40.74 -16.56 -18.11
C MET A 1 40.34 -17.12 -16.74
N LEU A 2 41.21 -17.85 -16.01
CA LEU A 2 40.87 -18.34 -14.65
C LEU A 2 40.59 -17.21 -13.62
N CYS A 3 41.35 -16.11 -13.65
CA CYS A 3 41.20 -15.02 -12.67
C CYS A 3 39.86 -14.26 -12.81
N GLN A 4 39.37 -14.10 -14.05
CA GLN A 4 38.06 -13.48 -14.34
C GLN A 4 36.89 -14.39 -13.94
N ALA A 5 37.03 -15.70 -14.14
CA ALA A 5 36.05 -16.68 -13.69
C ALA A 5 35.96 -16.75 -12.16
N VAL A 6 37.10 -16.61 -11.45
CA VAL A 6 37.15 -16.55 -9.99
C VAL A 6 36.53 -15.24 -9.46
N LEU A 7 36.76 -14.10 -10.11
CA LEU A 7 36.08 -12.83 -9.75
C LEU A 7 34.57 -12.88 -10.00
N LEU A 8 34.13 -13.47 -11.11
CA LEU A 8 32.70 -13.66 -11.42
C LEU A 8 32.04 -14.63 -10.45
N LEU A 9 32.73 -15.72 -10.06
CA LEU A 9 32.26 -16.62 -9.01
C LEU A 9 32.21 -15.92 -7.65
N LEU A 10 33.22 -15.14 -7.26
CA LEU A 10 33.23 -14.35 -6.02
C LEU A 10 32.14 -13.27 -5.99
N HIS A 11 31.85 -12.60 -7.11
CA HIS A 11 30.72 -11.68 -7.22
C HIS A 11 29.38 -12.41 -7.13
N CYS A 12 29.21 -13.53 -7.82
CA CYS A 12 28.01 -14.38 -7.70
C CYS A 12 27.81 -14.89 -6.27
N PHE A 13 28.86 -15.35 -5.59
CA PHE A 13 28.80 -15.81 -4.19
C PHE A 13 28.55 -14.67 -3.20
N ALA A 14 29.06 -13.46 -3.46
CA ALA A 14 28.77 -12.28 -2.63
C ALA A 14 27.30 -11.84 -2.77
N SER A 15 26.73 -11.88 -3.97
CA SER A 15 25.30 -11.60 -4.19
C SER A 15 24.35 -12.70 -3.69
N LEU A 16 24.84 -13.93 -3.47
CA LEU A 16 24.05 -15.04 -2.92
C LEU A 16 23.97 -15.06 -1.38
N THR A 17 24.72 -14.19 -0.69
CA THR A 17 24.79 -14.17 0.80
C THR A 17 24.24 -12.89 1.43
N LEU A 18 23.85 -11.90 0.62
CA LEU A 18 23.21 -10.67 1.09
C LEU A 18 21.70 -10.82 1.08
N GLY A 19 21.08 -10.63 2.25
CA GLY A 19 19.64 -10.47 2.33
C GLY A 19 19.18 -9.19 1.62
N GLN A 20 17.94 -9.20 1.12
CA GLN A 20 17.32 -8.14 0.31
C GLN A 20 17.41 -6.72 0.91
N TYR A 21 17.57 -6.59 2.22
CA TYR A 21 17.61 -5.30 2.94
C TYR A 21 18.82 -5.19 3.88
N ASP A 22 19.91 -5.90 3.59
CA ASP A 22 21.12 -5.91 4.44
C ASP A 22 22.02 -4.67 4.20
N LEU A 23 21.80 -3.90 3.13
CA LEU A 23 22.58 -2.72 2.77
C LEU A 23 21.72 -1.46 2.70
N CYS A 24 22.16 -0.39 3.35
CA CYS A 24 21.49 0.93 3.26
C CYS A 24 21.93 1.74 2.03
N LYS A 25 23.09 1.43 1.44
CA LYS A 25 23.62 2.14 0.28
C LYS A 25 24.63 1.28 -0.48
N SER A 26 24.71 1.50 -1.78
CA SER A 26 25.77 0.94 -2.63
C SER A 26 26.33 2.02 -3.55
N LEU A 27 27.56 1.80 -3.99
CA LEU A 27 28.20 2.67 -4.98
C LEU A 27 27.80 2.17 -6.37
N VAL A 28 27.15 3.03 -7.15
CA VAL A 28 26.70 2.72 -8.51
C VAL A 28 27.49 3.59 -9.48
N SER A 29 28.07 2.97 -10.51
CA SER A 29 28.79 3.68 -11.55
C SER A 29 27.80 4.19 -12.59
N THR A 30 27.78 5.50 -12.80
CA THR A 30 27.05 6.17 -13.87
C THR A 30 28.04 6.77 -14.86
N ASP A 31 27.57 7.18 -16.05
CA ASP A 31 28.42 7.80 -17.08
C ASP A 31 29.12 9.09 -16.57
N ASP A 32 28.54 9.74 -15.56
CA ASP A 32 29.05 10.95 -14.90
C ASP A 32 29.90 10.66 -13.63
N GLY A 33 30.16 9.40 -13.31
CA GLY A 33 30.95 8.96 -12.16
C GLY A 33 30.20 8.08 -11.16
N ALA A 34 30.86 7.75 -10.05
CA ALA A 34 30.32 6.87 -9.02
C ALA A 34 29.43 7.65 -8.03
N VAL A 35 28.14 7.27 -7.95
CA VAL A 35 27.14 7.90 -7.08
C VAL A 35 26.68 6.90 -6.02
N TRP A 36 26.43 7.38 -4.81
CA TRP A 36 25.85 6.57 -3.74
C TRP A 36 24.34 6.48 -3.90
N GLU A 37 23.84 5.30 -4.25
CA GLU A 37 22.41 5.00 -4.23
C GLU A 37 22.02 4.51 -2.83
N GLN A 38 20.85 4.94 -2.32
CA GLN A 38 20.37 4.65 -0.97
C GLN A 38 19.13 3.75 -1.03
N TYR A 39 19.01 2.80 -0.10
CA TYR A 39 17.97 1.78 -0.08
C TYR A 39 17.41 1.58 1.32
N ALA A 40 16.20 1.04 1.45
CA ALA A 40 15.71 0.61 2.75
C ALA A 40 16.60 -0.51 3.32
N CYS A 41 16.86 -0.48 4.63
CA CYS A 41 17.76 -1.46 5.24
C CYS A 41 17.39 -1.81 6.68
N GLN A 42 17.57 -3.08 7.06
CA GLN A 42 17.25 -3.59 8.39
C GLN A 42 18.35 -4.51 8.92
N PRO A 43 18.51 -4.62 10.25
CA PRO A 43 19.47 -5.54 10.82
C PRO A 43 19.10 -7.00 10.58
N LYS A 44 20.12 -7.87 10.60
CA LYS A 44 19.94 -9.32 10.52
C LYS A 44 19.15 -9.83 11.73
N ALA A 45 18.38 -10.89 11.48
CA ALA A 45 17.70 -11.64 12.54
C ALA A 45 18.73 -12.40 13.38
N GLN A 46 18.51 -12.46 14.70
CA GLN A 46 19.33 -13.21 15.63
C GLN A 46 18.52 -13.60 16.88
N SER A 47 19.08 -14.49 17.69
CA SER A 47 18.53 -14.74 19.03
C SER A 47 18.71 -13.50 19.91
N MET A 48 17.63 -13.05 20.55
CA MET A 48 17.68 -11.94 21.51
C MET A 48 17.86 -12.39 22.96
N LYS A 49 18.10 -13.68 23.17
CA LYS A 49 18.31 -14.31 24.47
C LYS A 49 19.50 -13.71 25.22
N ASP A 50 20.62 -13.47 24.54
CA ASP A 50 21.85 -12.91 25.14
C ASP A 50 21.68 -11.45 25.64
N TYR A 51 20.66 -10.73 25.16
CA TYR A 51 20.39 -9.32 25.52
C TYR A 51 19.15 -9.15 26.41
N MET A 52 18.54 -10.27 26.79
CA MET A 52 17.32 -10.32 27.57
C MET A 52 17.62 -10.06 29.05
N ARG A 53 16.83 -9.21 29.70
CA ARG A 53 16.83 -9.08 31.16
C ARG A 53 15.62 -9.79 31.71
N VAL A 54 15.84 -10.85 32.49
CA VAL A 54 14.77 -11.65 33.08
C VAL A 54 14.46 -11.17 34.50
N LYS A 55 13.18 -10.96 34.78
CA LYS A 55 12.66 -10.70 36.13
C LYS A 55 11.51 -11.65 36.42
N VAL A 56 11.49 -12.22 37.62
CA VAL A 56 10.42 -13.11 38.08
C VAL A 56 9.68 -12.46 39.25
N ASP A 57 8.36 -12.50 39.22
CA ASP A 57 7.46 -12.01 40.26
C ASP A 57 6.41 -13.11 40.61
N PRO A 58 5.92 -13.19 41.87
CA PRO A 58 6.31 -12.39 43.02
C PRO A 58 7.71 -12.74 43.56
N PRO A 59 8.34 -11.87 44.37
CA PRO A 59 9.59 -12.20 45.03
C PRO A 59 9.42 -13.45 45.93
N GLY A 60 10.43 -14.33 45.95
CA GLY A 60 10.38 -15.58 46.69
C GLY A 60 9.63 -16.73 46.01
N ILE A 61 9.20 -16.56 44.75
CA ILE A 61 8.57 -17.65 43.99
C ILE A 61 9.58 -18.67 43.45
N THR A 62 10.86 -18.31 43.33
CA THR A 62 11.94 -19.25 42.97
C THR A 62 12.28 -20.12 44.18
N CYS A 63 12.40 -21.44 43.97
CA CYS A 63 12.68 -22.38 45.05
C CYS A 63 14.06 -22.18 45.70
N GLY A 64 14.25 -22.78 46.88
CA GLY A 64 15.55 -22.92 47.52
C GLY A 64 15.84 -21.98 48.69
N ASN A 65 14.88 -21.13 49.11
CA ASN A 65 14.97 -20.31 50.32
C ASN A 65 13.64 -20.32 51.12
N PRO A 66 13.47 -21.20 52.13
CA PRO A 66 14.42 -22.24 52.55
C PRO A 66 14.53 -23.38 51.52
N PRO A 67 15.54 -24.26 51.64
CA PRO A 67 15.64 -25.47 50.82
C PRO A 67 14.37 -26.30 50.87
N GLU A 68 13.91 -26.82 49.74
CA GLU A 68 12.68 -27.60 49.63
C GLU A 68 12.86 -28.84 48.75
N ARG A 69 12.12 -29.89 49.06
CA ARG A 69 12.09 -31.12 48.26
C ARG A 69 11.04 -31.04 47.16
N PHE A 70 11.31 -31.69 46.04
CA PHE A 70 10.36 -31.80 44.93
C PHE A 70 10.38 -33.21 44.32
N CYS A 71 9.36 -33.53 43.53
CA CYS A 71 9.26 -34.81 42.85
C CYS A 71 9.48 -34.63 41.35
N THR A 72 10.37 -35.44 40.78
CA THR A 72 10.58 -35.51 39.34
C THR A 72 9.58 -36.46 38.68
N LEU A 73 9.35 -36.26 37.37
CA LEU A 73 8.50 -37.13 36.57
C LEU A 73 9.04 -38.58 36.49
N GLU A 74 10.33 -38.78 36.71
CA GLU A 74 10.98 -40.09 36.68
C GLU A 74 10.75 -40.90 37.95
N ASN A 75 10.63 -40.24 39.11
CA ASN A 75 10.34 -40.88 40.37
C ASN A 75 9.27 -40.12 41.19
N PRO A 76 7.98 -40.21 40.79
CA PRO A 76 6.89 -39.44 41.39
C PRO A 76 6.62 -39.77 42.87
N TYR A 77 7.18 -40.87 43.38
CA TYR A 77 6.86 -41.43 44.69
C TYR A 77 7.97 -41.26 45.73
N LEU A 78 9.21 -40.95 45.32
CA LEU A 78 10.35 -40.86 46.24
C LEU A 78 10.76 -39.42 46.57
N CYS A 79 10.38 -38.43 45.74
CA CYS A 79 10.57 -36.98 45.95
C CYS A 79 11.91 -36.64 46.64
N SER A 80 12.98 -37.24 46.15
CA SER A 80 14.30 -37.23 46.76
C SER A 80 15.14 -36.02 46.35
N ASP A 81 14.70 -35.32 45.30
CA ASP A 81 15.38 -34.16 44.75
C ASP A 81 15.13 -32.93 45.63
N GLU A 82 16.15 -32.09 45.74
CA GLU A 82 16.17 -30.93 46.62
C GLU A 82 16.56 -29.69 45.82
N CYS A 83 15.81 -28.60 46.01
CA CYS A 83 16.17 -27.29 45.53
C CYS A 83 16.72 -26.48 46.71
N ASP A 84 17.97 -26.04 46.58
CA ASP A 84 18.68 -25.27 47.60
C ASP A 84 19.40 -24.10 46.93
N ALA A 85 19.00 -22.87 47.23
CA ALA A 85 19.58 -21.69 46.62
C ALA A 85 20.97 -21.34 47.18
N SER A 86 21.37 -21.94 48.31
CA SER A 86 22.69 -21.79 48.90
C SER A 86 23.75 -22.66 48.21
N ASN A 87 23.32 -23.70 47.50
CA ASN A 87 24.18 -24.61 46.75
C ASN A 87 23.99 -24.42 45.25
N SER A 88 25.03 -23.97 44.54
CA SER A 88 24.97 -23.72 43.10
C SER A 88 24.59 -24.93 42.25
N ASP A 89 24.86 -26.15 42.73
CA ASP A 89 24.54 -27.38 41.99
C ASP A 89 23.07 -27.80 42.12
N LEU A 90 22.36 -27.25 43.13
CA LEU A 90 20.94 -27.51 43.42
C LEU A 90 20.08 -26.25 43.24
N ALA A 91 20.69 -25.12 42.92
CA ALA A 91 20.01 -23.85 42.72
C ALA A 91 19.41 -23.77 41.32
N HIS A 92 18.16 -23.29 41.25
CA HIS A 92 17.42 -23.11 40.00
C HIS A 92 17.06 -21.64 39.73
N PRO A 93 18.05 -20.73 39.61
CA PRO A 93 17.77 -19.30 39.51
C PRO A 93 17.26 -18.90 38.11
N PRO A 94 16.56 -17.75 37.98
CA PRO A 94 15.96 -17.31 36.71
C PRO A 94 16.93 -17.17 35.52
N GLN A 95 18.22 -16.98 35.79
CA GLN A 95 19.27 -16.86 34.78
C GLN A 95 19.44 -18.15 33.96
N LEU A 96 19.00 -19.30 34.47
CA LEU A 96 19.00 -20.57 33.73
C LEU A 96 17.91 -20.64 32.66
N MET A 97 17.02 -19.66 32.53
CA MET A 97 16.12 -19.58 31.36
C MET A 97 16.82 -18.99 30.13
N GLN A 98 17.98 -18.34 30.32
CA GLN A 98 18.70 -17.60 29.29
C GLN A 98 20.15 -18.11 29.08
N ASP A 99 20.58 -19.16 29.77
CA ASP A 99 21.93 -19.69 29.63
C ASP A 99 22.09 -20.52 28.35
N ARG A 100 23.32 -20.68 27.90
CA ARG A 100 23.61 -21.58 26.77
C ARG A 100 23.77 -22.97 27.35
N GLU A 101 22.87 -23.90 27.02
CA GLU A 101 22.98 -25.31 27.42
C GLU A 101 24.38 -25.84 27.02
N ARG A 102 25.23 -26.12 28.01
CA ARG A 102 26.58 -26.66 27.79
C ARG A 102 26.59 -28.15 28.12
N THR A 103 26.97 -28.97 27.13
CA THR A 103 27.38 -30.37 27.31
C THR A 103 26.44 -31.24 28.18
N GLY A 104 25.25 -31.52 27.67
CA GLY A 104 24.45 -32.70 28.03
C GLY A 104 23.69 -32.68 29.36
N ARG A 105 23.87 -31.68 30.24
CA ARG A 105 23.03 -31.49 31.43
C ARG A 105 22.08 -30.32 31.20
N ILE A 106 20.79 -30.56 31.41
CA ILE A 106 19.76 -29.55 31.26
C ILE A 106 19.71 -28.71 32.53
N THR A 107 19.92 -27.41 32.39
CA THR A 107 19.73 -26.39 33.42
C THR A 107 18.31 -25.81 33.28
N TYR A 108 17.72 -25.36 34.39
CA TYR A 108 16.39 -24.77 34.37
C TYR A 108 16.14 -23.90 35.60
N TRP A 109 15.31 -22.88 35.42
CA TRP A 109 14.68 -22.16 36.53
C TRP A 109 13.48 -22.95 37.07
N GLN A 110 13.25 -22.91 38.38
CA GLN A 110 12.14 -23.61 39.03
C GLN A 110 11.44 -22.73 40.07
N THR A 111 10.11 -22.82 40.14
CA THR A 111 9.34 -22.23 41.23
C THR A 111 9.32 -23.10 42.48
N VAL A 112 8.91 -22.51 43.61
CA VAL A 112 8.45 -23.27 44.77
C VAL A 112 7.36 -24.27 44.37
N THR A 113 7.27 -25.35 45.15
CA THR A 113 6.21 -26.34 44.99
C THR A 113 4.82 -25.77 45.33
N TRP A 114 3.75 -26.39 44.82
CA TRP A 114 2.37 -25.96 45.07
C TRP A 114 1.85 -26.39 46.46
N SER A 115 2.69 -26.27 47.48
CA SER A 115 2.43 -26.71 48.86
C SER A 115 1.25 -25.99 49.54
N ARG A 116 0.93 -24.75 49.11
CA ARG A 116 -0.18 -23.94 49.62
C ARG A 116 -1.53 -24.15 48.92
N TYR A 117 -1.66 -25.22 48.14
CA TYR A 117 -2.94 -25.56 47.50
C TYR A 117 -4.09 -25.56 48.52
N PRO A 118 -5.25 -24.92 48.24
CA PRO A 118 -5.77 -24.51 46.93
C PRO A 118 -5.41 -23.10 46.45
N GLU A 119 -4.56 -22.35 47.16
CA GLU A 119 -4.12 -21.03 46.69
C GLU A 119 -3.39 -21.16 45.35
N PRO A 120 -3.74 -20.41 44.29
CA PRO A 120 -3.09 -20.56 42.98
C PRO A 120 -1.58 -20.30 43.01
N LEU A 121 -0.79 -21.20 42.40
CA LEU A 121 0.63 -20.98 42.17
C LEU A 121 0.80 -20.04 40.97
N LEU A 122 0.88 -18.74 41.22
CA LEU A 122 1.03 -17.73 40.15
C LEU A 122 2.50 -17.29 40.04
N ALA A 123 3.02 -17.30 38.82
CA ALA A 123 4.36 -16.80 38.52
C ALA A 123 4.36 -15.97 37.24
N ASN A 124 4.96 -14.78 37.30
CA ASN A 124 5.11 -13.87 36.18
C ASN A 124 6.58 -13.76 35.82
N ILE A 125 6.93 -14.11 34.59
CA ILE A 125 8.29 -13.95 34.05
C ILE A 125 8.25 -12.81 33.06
N SER A 126 8.88 -11.69 33.42
CA SER A 126 9.01 -10.50 32.58
C SER A 126 10.37 -10.50 31.91
N LEU A 127 10.35 -10.39 30.58
CA LEU A 127 11.51 -10.35 29.70
C LEU A 127 11.61 -8.94 29.12
N ALA A 128 12.70 -8.25 29.41
CA ALA A 128 12.90 -6.88 29.00
C ALA A 128 14.09 -6.73 28.07
N TRP A 129 13.87 -6.03 26.96
CA TRP A 129 14.93 -5.51 26.12
C TRP A 129 14.85 -3.99 26.19
N ASN A 130 15.96 -3.33 26.48
CA ASN A 130 16.01 -1.88 26.39
C ASN A 130 16.15 -1.43 24.93
N LYS A 131 15.32 -1.98 24.04
CA LYS A 131 15.33 -1.77 22.59
C LYS A 131 14.02 -2.29 22.01
N SER A 132 13.44 -1.59 21.05
CA SER A 132 12.32 -2.12 20.26
C SER A 132 12.80 -3.22 19.31
N LEU A 133 12.12 -4.36 19.33
CA LEU A 133 12.41 -5.55 18.54
C LEU A 133 11.22 -5.93 17.66
N GLU A 134 11.51 -6.58 16.53
CA GLU A 134 10.53 -7.15 15.61
C GLU A 134 10.79 -8.67 15.52
N LEU A 135 9.78 -9.50 15.83
CA LEU A 135 9.89 -10.95 15.72
C LEU A 135 10.16 -11.39 14.29
N THR A 136 11.01 -12.39 14.13
CA THR A 136 11.38 -12.95 12.82
C THR A 136 11.08 -14.44 12.70
N ASP A 137 10.93 -15.13 13.84
CA ASP A 137 10.61 -16.54 13.93
C ASP A 137 9.81 -16.79 15.23
N ASP A 138 9.38 -18.03 15.47
CA ASP A 138 8.59 -18.43 16.63
C ASP A 138 9.30 -18.11 17.94
N ILE A 139 8.56 -17.58 18.92
CA ILE A 139 9.04 -17.58 20.31
C ILE A 139 8.88 -19.00 20.82
N ALA A 140 9.94 -19.59 21.37
CA ALA A 140 9.90 -20.94 21.93
C ALA A 140 10.26 -20.91 23.41
N ILE A 141 9.40 -21.52 24.22
CA ILE A 141 9.61 -21.71 25.66
C ILE A 141 9.68 -23.21 25.91
N THR A 142 10.81 -23.69 26.42
CA THR A 142 11.04 -25.09 26.72
C THR A 142 10.88 -25.32 28.22
N PHE A 143 9.96 -26.20 28.58
CA PHE A 143 9.72 -26.62 29.96
C PHE A 143 10.46 -27.93 30.23
N GLU A 144 11.10 -28.04 31.40
CA GLU A 144 11.83 -29.27 31.71
C GLU A 144 10.90 -30.40 32.16
N TYR A 145 9.87 -30.05 32.95
CA TYR A 145 8.82 -30.96 33.38
C TYR A 145 7.52 -30.70 32.59
N GLY A 146 6.36 -30.75 33.24
CA GLY A 146 5.09 -30.57 32.56
C GLY A 146 4.84 -29.11 32.14
N ARG A 147 4.31 -28.93 30.92
CA ARG A 147 3.83 -27.63 30.44
C ARG A 147 2.60 -27.16 31.25
N PRO A 148 2.47 -25.87 31.56
CA PRO A 148 1.32 -25.32 32.25
C PRO A 148 0.00 -25.68 31.59
N THR A 149 -0.98 -26.06 32.40
CA THR A 149 -2.37 -26.25 31.93
C THR A 149 -3.02 -24.92 31.62
N ILE A 150 -2.64 -23.82 32.29
CA ILE A 150 -3.10 -22.46 31.98
C ILE A 150 -1.93 -21.48 32.05
N MET A 151 -1.72 -20.73 30.97
CA MET A 151 -0.74 -19.64 30.90
C MET A 151 -1.13 -18.59 29.84
N VAL A 152 -0.53 -17.40 29.95
CA VAL A 152 -0.74 -16.30 29.00
C VAL A 152 0.59 -15.66 28.64
N LEU A 153 0.81 -15.42 27.35
CA LEU A 153 1.89 -14.57 26.88
C LEU A 153 1.34 -13.16 26.64
N ASP A 154 1.87 -12.16 27.32
CA ASP A 154 1.59 -10.75 27.08
C ASP A 154 2.80 -10.08 26.42
N LYS A 155 2.55 -8.98 25.70
CA LYS A 155 3.59 -8.10 25.16
C LYS A 155 3.37 -6.64 25.59
N SER A 156 4.45 -5.88 25.56
CA SER A 156 4.49 -4.44 25.76
C SER A 156 5.22 -3.77 24.60
N MET A 157 4.82 -2.54 24.27
CA MET A 157 5.51 -1.68 23.29
C MET A 157 6.05 -0.38 23.90
N ASP A 158 5.92 -0.20 25.22
CA ASP A 158 6.25 1.05 25.94
C ASP A 158 7.12 0.78 27.18
N HIS A 159 8.04 -0.18 27.07
CA HIS A 159 9.00 -0.54 28.12
C HIS A 159 8.35 -1.09 29.41
N GLY A 160 7.24 -1.82 29.28
CA GLY A 160 6.58 -2.54 30.37
C GLY A 160 5.56 -1.70 31.14
N ARG A 161 5.20 -0.51 30.64
CA ARG A 161 4.21 0.38 31.27
C ARG A 161 2.80 -0.11 31.01
N THR A 162 2.51 -0.54 29.79
CA THR A 162 1.23 -1.15 29.42
C THR A 162 1.44 -2.54 28.84
N TRP A 163 0.46 -3.41 29.07
CA TRP A 163 0.52 -4.81 28.68
C TRP A 163 -0.71 -5.18 27.87
N GLN A 164 -0.49 -5.89 26.76
CA GLN A 164 -1.54 -6.43 25.91
C GLN A 164 -1.33 -7.95 25.82
N SER A 165 -2.41 -8.71 25.95
CA SER A 165 -2.31 -10.17 25.77
C SER A 165 -1.99 -10.49 24.32
N TYR A 166 -1.01 -11.36 24.14
CA TYR A 166 -0.46 -11.74 22.85
C TYR A 166 -0.99 -13.11 22.42
N GLN A 167 -1.05 -14.07 23.35
CA GLN A 167 -1.68 -15.38 23.15
C GLN A 167 -2.07 -16.03 24.47
N PHE A 168 -3.19 -16.75 24.46
CA PHE A 168 -3.67 -17.54 25.59
C PHE A 168 -3.41 -19.03 25.33
N TYR A 169 -3.08 -19.76 26.40
CA TYR A 169 -2.83 -21.20 26.35
C TYR A 169 -3.59 -21.85 27.52
N ALA A 170 -4.45 -22.80 27.20
CA ALA A 170 -5.22 -23.54 28.19
C ALA A 170 -5.41 -24.99 27.73
N ASP A 171 -5.57 -25.94 28.65
CA ASP A 171 -6.05 -27.28 28.33
C ASP A 171 -7.53 -27.28 27.92
N ASP A 172 -8.32 -26.38 28.51
CA ASP A 172 -9.67 -26.00 28.10
C ASP A 172 -9.78 -24.47 27.97
N CYS A 173 -9.84 -23.98 26.74
CA CYS A 173 -9.89 -22.54 26.46
C CYS A 173 -11.22 -21.88 26.86
N LEU A 174 -12.32 -22.62 26.82
CA LEU A 174 -13.65 -22.10 27.16
C LEU A 174 -13.77 -21.93 28.68
N ASP A 175 -13.32 -22.91 29.45
CA ASP A 175 -13.30 -22.84 30.91
C ASP A 175 -12.35 -21.73 31.41
N ALA A 176 -11.11 -21.71 30.91
CA ALA A 176 -10.08 -20.82 31.44
C ALA A 176 -10.26 -19.35 31.07
N PHE A 177 -10.68 -19.06 29.84
CA PHE A 177 -10.68 -17.69 29.29
C PHE A 177 -11.97 -17.31 28.58
N ASN A 178 -12.99 -18.18 28.55
CA ASN A 178 -14.22 -17.97 27.79
C ASN A 178 -13.94 -17.69 26.30
N MET A 179 -12.96 -18.41 25.74
CA MET A 179 -12.54 -18.28 24.34
C MET A 179 -12.66 -19.62 23.62
N PRO A 180 -13.18 -19.68 22.38
CA PRO A 180 -13.13 -20.92 21.61
C PRO A 180 -11.67 -21.24 21.23
N PRO A 181 -11.26 -22.52 21.28
CA PRO A 181 -9.92 -22.92 20.87
C PRO A 181 -9.71 -22.68 19.37
N LYS A 182 -8.53 -22.16 19.01
CA LYS A 182 -8.13 -21.93 17.61
C LYS A 182 -6.66 -22.24 17.39
N LEU A 183 -6.33 -22.62 16.16
CA LEU A 183 -4.96 -22.71 15.68
C LEU A 183 -4.64 -21.53 14.77
N VAL A 184 -3.36 -21.13 14.71
CA VAL A 184 -2.92 -20.02 13.86
C VAL A 184 -3.18 -20.30 12.38
N ARG A 185 -2.98 -21.55 11.92
CA ARG A 185 -3.23 -21.97 10.54
C ARG A 185 -4.70 -21.81 10.10
N ASP A 186 -5.63 -21.74 11.05
CA ASP A 186 -7.07 -21.58 10.79
C ASP A 186 -7.47 -20.09 10.71
N LEU A 187 -6.52 -19.16 10.93
CA LEU A 187 -6.77 -17.73 10.85
C LEU A 187 -6.83 -17.26 9.39
N LEU A 188 -7.85 -16.46 9.09
CA LEU A 188 -7.94 -15.77 7.81
C LEU A 188 -6.88 -14.65 7.70
N PRO A 189 -6.38 -14.34 6.49
CA PRO A 189 -5.40 -13.27 6.28
C PRO A 189 -5.82 -11.90 6.87
N ALA A 190 -7.12 -11.59 6.87
CA ALA A 190 -7.65 -10.34 7.44
C ALA A 190 -7.57 -10.29 8.98
N ASN A 191 -7.53 -11.44 9.65
CA ASN A 191 -7.55 -11.57 11.10
C ASN A 191 -6.26 -12.20 11.65
N ILE A 192 -5.16 -12.12 10.89
CA ILE A 192 -3.91 -12.79 11.25
C ILE A 192 -3.24 -12.22 12.49
N THR A 193 -3.61 -11.01 12.92
CA THR A 193 -3.17 -10.35 14.15
C THR A 193 -4.10 -10.60 15.33
N ARG A 194 -5.13 -11.44 15.16
CA ARG A 194 -6.07 -11.77 16.21
C ARG A 194 -5.40 -12.58 17.31
N VAL A 195 -5.63 -12.16 18.55
CA VAL A 195 -5.26 -12.90 19.76
C VAL A 195 -6.20 -14.10 19.90
N ILE A 196 -5.62 -15.28 20.12
CA ILE A 196 -6.34 -16.55 20.19
C ILE A 196 -6.03 -17.27 21.51
N CYS A 197 -6.87 -18.24 21.86
CA CYS A 197 -6.55 -19.28 22.81
C CYS A 197 -6.30 -20.59 22.06
N THR A 198 -5.18 -21.27 22.36
CA THR A 198 -4.84 -22.56 21.76
C THR A 198 -4.69 -23.63 22.84
N GLU A 199 -5.23 -24.81 22.55
CA GLU A 199 -5.11 -25.98 23.43
C GLU A 199 -3.94 -26.90 23.05
N GLN A 200 -3.26 -26.62 21.94
CA GLN A 200 -2.19 -27.45 21.39
C GLN A 200 -1.03 -27.66 22.38
N PHE A 201 -0.70 -26.61 23.16
CA PHE A 201 0.49 -26.59 24.02
C PHE A 201 0.21 -26.85 25.51
N SER A 202 -1.06 -26.98 25.89
CA SER A 202 -1.47 -27.16 27.30
C SER A 202 -2.19 -28.48 27.55
N ARG A 203 -2.59 -29.21 26.50
CA ARG A 203 -3.13 -30.57 26.64
C ARG A 203 -2.09 -31.54 27.18
N TRP A 204 -2.54 -32.35 28.15
CA TRP A 204 -1.75 -33.42 28.76
C TRP A 204 -1.73 -34.67 27.87
N VAL A 205 -0.82 -34.72 26.89
CA VAL A 205 -0.56 -35.94 26.10
C VAL A 205 0.92 -36.29 26.24
N GLY A 206 1.25 -37.26 27.10
CA GLY A 206 2.52 -38.00 27.04
C GLY A 206 3.79 -37.14 27.16
N SER A 207 3.80 -36.17 28.08
CA SER A 207 4.77 -35.09 28.36
C SER A 207 6.28 -35.40 28.32
N LYS A 208 6.74 -36.62 28.04
CA LYS A 208 8.18 -36.91 27.91
C LYS A 208 8.80 -36.31 26.66
N ASN A 209 8.06 -36.20 25.54
CA ASN A 209 8.64 -35.83 24.25
C ASN A 209 8.33 -34.39 23.79
N ASP A 210 7.25 -33.77 24.27
CA ASP A 210 6.86 -32.41 23.85
C ASP A 210 6.95 -31.42 25.01
N LYS A 211 8.13 -30.82 25.15
CA LYS A 211 8.51 -29.84 26.17
C LYS A 211 8.26 -28.39 25.73
N ASN A 212 7.90 -28.17 24.47
CA ASN A 212 7.92 -26.83 23.88
C ASN A 212 6.52 -26.20 23.84
N VAL A 213 6.49 -24.90 24.14
CA VAL A 213 5.36 -24.00 23.92
C VAL A 213 5.81 -22.95 22.93
N LYS A 214 5.01 -22.70 21.90
CA LYS A 214 5.36 -21.73 20.86
C LYS A 214 4.37 -20.59 20.75
N PHE A 215 4.87 -19.43 20.38
CA PHE A 215 4.09 -18.38 19.74
C PHE A 215 4.38 -18.45 18.24
N GLU A 216 3.40 -18.89 17.45
CA GLU A 216 3.61 -19.33 16.06
C GLU A 216 3.69 -18.13 15.09
N VAL A 217 4.86 -17.50 14.98
CA VAL A 217 5.15 -16.41 14.05
C VAL A 217 5.30 -16.92 12.63
N ARG A 218 5.99 -18.06 12.44
CA ARG A 218 6.21 -18.64 11.10
C ARG A 218 4.91 -18.97 10.41
N GLU A 219 3.95 -19.55 11.13
CA GLU A 219 2.61 -19.85 10.61
C GLU A 219 1.88 -18.58 10.16
N ARG A 220 2.02 -17.48 10.92
CA ARG A 220 1.43 -16.18 10.54
C ARG A 220 2.09 -15.59 9.30
N PHE A 221 3.41 -15.71 9.18
CA PHE A 221 4.14 -15.28 7.98
C PHE A 221 3.84 -16.15 6.76
N ALA A 222 3.65 -17.45 6.96
CA ALA A 222 3.38 -18.41 5.90
C ALA A 222 2.07 -18.12 5.15
N VAL A 223 1.10 -17.45 5.80
CA VAL A 223 -0.12 -16.97 5.14
C VAL A 223 0.18 -16.03 3.96
N PHE A 224 1.28 -15.27 4.02
CA PHE A 224 1.65 -14.31 2.96
C PHE A 224 2.86 -14.75 2.14
N ALA A 225 3.86 -15.39 2.77
CA ALA A 225 5.10 -15.82 2.13
C ALA A 225 5.10 -17.30 1.67
N GLY A 226 4.02 -18.03 1.96
CA GLY A 226 3.91 -19.48 1.72
C GLY A 226 4.59 -20.34 2.80
N PRO A 227 4.34 -21.66 2.84
CA PRO A 227 4.78 -22.55 3.93
C PRO A 227 6.31 -22.60 4.15
N ARG A 228 7.08 -22.36 3.08
CA ARG A 228 8.56 -22.34 3.12
C ARG A 228 9.14 -20.93 3.28
N LEU A 229 8.30 -19.91 3.45
CA LEU A 229 8.69 -18.49 3.53
C LEU A 229 9.57 -18.03 2.36
N LEU A 230 9.28 -18.50 1.15
CA LEU A 230 10.05 -18.16 -0.05
C LEU A 230 9.57 -16.84 -0.68
N ASN A 231 8.26 -16.54 -0.59
CA ASN A 231 7.66 -15.36 -1.21
C ASN A 231 7.71 -14.14 -0.27
N MET A 232 8.91 -13.77 0.19
CA MET A 232 9.10 -12.71 1.17
C MET A 232 8.62 -11.33 0.69
N ASP A 233 8.68 -11.04 -0.61
CA ASP A 233 8.16 -9.81 -1.21
C ASP A 233 6.66 -9.60 -0.92
N SER A 234 5.88 -10.68 -0.98
CA SER A 234 4.44 -10.65 -0.65
C SER A 234 4.21 -10.32 0.82
N LEU A 235 5.00 -10.93 1.71
CA LEU A 235 4.95 -10.63 3.14
C LEU A 235 5.31 -9.17 3.42
N TYR A 236 6.43 -8.68 2.86
CA TYR A 236 6.86 -7.30 3.07
C TYR A 236 5.86 -6.29 2.51
N THR A 237 5.31 -6.51 1.31
CA THR A 237 4.22 -5.71 0.74
C THR A 237 3.01 -5.68 1.66
N ARG A 238 2.70 -6.81 2.32
CA ARG A 238 1.60 -6.88 3.29
C ARG A 238 1.93 -6.18 4.61
N MET A 239 3.17 -6.23 5.08
CA MET A 239 3.63 -5.52 6.28
C MET A 239 3.48 -4.00 6.13
N GLU A 240 3.54 -3.47 4.92
CA GLU A 240 3.30 -2.05 4.63
C GLU A 240 1.81 -1.72 4.47
N SER A 241 1.11 -2.51 3.66
CA SER A 241 -0.27 -2.21 3.27
C SER A 241 -1.30 -2.56 4.34
N MET A 242 -1.04 -3.55 5.19
CA MET A 242 -1.93 -3.95 6.27
C MET A 242 -1.62 -3.19 7.56
N LYS A 243 -2.53 -2.30 7.94
CA LYS A 243 -2.43 -1.53 9.19
C LYS A 243 -2.27 -2.47 10.40
N GLY A 244 -1.24 -2.21 11.21
CA GLY A 244 -0.99 -2.90 12.48
C GLY A 244 -0.34 -4.28 12.36
N LEU A 245 -0.10 -4.82 11.16
CA LEU A 245 0.57 -6.11 11.00
C LEU A 245 2.02 -6.05 11.51
N ARG A 246 2.77 -5.03 11.09
CA ARG A 246 4.15 -4.82 11.56
C ARG A 246 4.23 -4.56 13.07
N ASP A 247 3.30 -3.76 13.60
CA ASP A 247 3.23 -3.47 15.03
C ASP A 247 2.84 -4.70 15.86
N PHE A 248 2.08 -5.65 15.28
CA PHE A 248 1.75 -6.90 15.94
C PHE A 248 3.01 -7.70 16.30
N PHE A 249 4.01 -7.73 15.43
CA PHE A 249 5.30 -8.40 15.69
C PHE A 249 6.33 -7.53 16.42
N THR A 250 6.00 -6.26 16.68
CA THR A 250 6.86 -5.34 17.42
C THR A 250 6.60 -5.44 18.93
N PHE A 251 7.67 -5.42 19.72
CA PHE A 251 7.62 -5.42 21.18
C PHE A 251 8.91 -4.83 21.80
N THR A 252 8.81 -4.39 23.05
CA THR A 252 9.95 -4.01 23.92
C THR A 252 10.12 -5.00 25.09
N ASN A 253 9.01 -5.59 25.54
CA ASN A 253 8.99 -6.56 26.62
C ASN A 253 7.96 -7.64 26.33
N LEU A 254 8.22 -8.82 26.89
CA LEU A 254 7.29 -9.93 26.94
C LEU A 254 7.05 -10.30 28.40
N ARG A 255 5.87 -10.82 28.71
CA ARG A 255 5.55 -11.34 30.04
C ARG A 255 4.80 -12.63 29.92
N LEU A 256 5.39 -13.70 30.42
CA LEU A 256 4.76 -14.99 30.56
C LEU A 256 4.10 -15.06 31.93
N ARG A 257 2.78 -15.22 31.97
CA ARG A 257 1.99 -15.41 33.19
C ARG A 257 1.61 -16.88 33.31
N LEU A 258 2.20 -17.56 34.27
CA LEU A 258 1.92 -18.94 34.62
C LEU A 258 0.80 -18.96 35.65
N LEU A 259 -0.34 -19.57 35.30
CA LEU A 259 -1.57 -19.50 36.10
C LEU A 259 -1.96 -20.84 36.73
N ARG A 260 -1.64 -21.96 36.06
CA ARG A 260 -1.84 -23.31 36.62
C ARG A 260 -0.77 -24.30 36.13
N PRO A 261 -0.09 -25.03 37.03
CA PRO A 261 0.96 -25.98 36.64
C PRO A 261 0.39 -27.21 35.93
N ALA A 262 1.28 -28.07 35.43
CA ALA A 262 0.89 -29.35 34.87
C ALA A 262 0.31 -30.26 35.97
N LEU A 263 -0.88 -30.82 35.73
CA LEU A 263 -1.56 -31.64 36.75
C LEU A 263 -1.23 -33.13 36.66
N GLY A 264 -0.80 -33.61 35.49
CA GLY A 264 -0.57 -35.04 35.25
C GLY A 264 -1.84 -35.90 35.20
N GLY A 265 -3.02 -35.30 35.35
CA GLY A 265 -4.32 -35.95 35.44
C GLY A 265 -5.46 -34.92 35.50
N THR A 266 -6.69 -35.37 35.76
CA THR A 266 -7.89 -34.51 35.77
C THR A 266 -8.13 -33.78 37.09
N TYR A 267 -7.36 -34.09 38.14
CA TYR A 267 -7.47 -33.49 39.46
C TYR A 267 -6.12 -33.34 40.14
N VAL A 268 -6.05 -32.44 41.13
CA VAL A 268 -4.87 -32.22 41.97
C VAL A 268 -4.80 -33.32 43.03
N GLN A 269 -3.67 -34.03 43.09
CA GLN A 269 -3.41 -35.02 44.14
C GLN A 269 -2.90 -34.32 45.40
N ARG A 270 -3.78 -34.14 46.39
CA ARG A 270 -3.49 -33.38 47.61
C ARG A 270 -2.42 -34.02 48.50
N ASP A 271 -2.27 -35.34 48.41
CA ASP A 271 -1.28 -36.07 49.21
C ASP A 271 0.15 -35.93 48.67
N ASN A 272 0.31 -35.39 47.45
CA ASN A 272 1.62 -35.22 46.80
C ASN A 272 1.68 -33.91 46.02
N LEU A 273 1.75 -32.79 46.74
CA LEU A 273 1.84 -31.44 46.17
C LEU A 273 3.25 -31.07 45.67
N LEU A 274 4.27 -31.81 46.10
CA LEU A 274 5.69 -31.56 45.78
C LEU A 274 6.04 -31.83 44.31
N LYS A 275 5.14 -32.46 43.54
CA LYS A 275 5.29 -32.68 42.10
C LYS A 275 4.73 -31.54 41.23
N TYR A 276 4.05 -30.56 41.83
CA TYR A 276 3.43 -29.45 41.12
C TYR A 276 4.26 -28.18 41.26
N PHE A 277 4.93 -27.79 40.20
CA PHE A 277 5.74 -26.58 40.09
C PHE A 277 5.94 -26.23 38.62
N TYR A 278 6.52 -25.07 38.34
CA TYR A 278 6.95 -24.70 37.00
C TYR A 278 8.45 -24.84 36.87
N ALA A 279 8.92 -25.36 35.74
CA ALA A 279 10.34 -25.39 35.41
C ALA A 279 10.57 -25.05 33.93
N ILE A 280 11.39 -24.05 33.66
CA ILE A 280 11.71 -23.57 32.31
C ILE A 280 13.21 -23.70 32.10
N SER A 281 13.60 -24.49 31.10
CA SER A 281 15.00 -24.69 30.72
C SER A 281 15.49 -23.66 29.70
N ASN A 282 14.61 -23.17 28.84
CA ASN A 282 15.02 -22.26 27.79
C ASN A 282 13.89 -21.33 27.35
N ILE A 283 14.23 -20.06 27.10
CA ILE A 283 13.40 -19.10 26.39
C ILE A 283 14.18 -18.55 25.19
N GLU A 284 13.74 -18.92 24.00
CA GLU A 284 14.32 -18.49 22.73
C GLU A 284 13.41 -17.45 22.05
N VAL A 285 14.00 -16.29 21.74
CA VAL A 285 13.28 -15.17 21.10
C VAL A 285 14.04 -14.72 19.85
N PRO A 286 13.77 -15.33 18.68
CA PRO A 286 14.37 -14.91 17.42
C PRO A 286 13.71 -13.62 16.92
N ALA A 287 14.50 -12.55 16.83
CA ALA A 287 14.02 -11.24 16.43
C ALA A 287 15.11 -10.42 15.74
N ARG A 288 14.77 -9.21 15.33
CA ARG A 288 15.71 -8.18 14.86
C ARG A 288 15.46 -6.86 15.58
N CYS A 289 16.47 -6.01 15.64
CA CYS A 289 16.27 -4.63 16.13
C CYS A 289 15.37 -3.85 15.17
N LYS A 290 14.33 -3.22 15.70
CA LYS A 290 13.51 -2.25 14.94
C LYS A 290 14.30 -0.98 14.69
N CYS A 291 14.77 -0.76 13.46
CA CYS A 291 15.50 0.46 13.09
C CYS A 291 14.75 1.31 12.06
N ASN A 292 13.43 1.09 11.93
CA ASN A 292 12.56 1.79 10.98
C ASN A 292 13.07 1.79 9.53
N LEU A 293 13.74 0.70 9.14
CA LEU A 293 14.36 0.54 7.83
C LEU A 293 15.47 1.56 7.48
N HIS A 294 16.12 2.14 8.50
CA HIS A 294 17.25 3.08 8.34
C HIS A 294 18.57 2.60 8.94
N ALA A 295 18.72 1.31 9.25
CA ALA A 295 20.00 0.78 9.70
C ALA A 295 20.15 -0.70 9.34
N SER A 296 21.29 -1.08 8.79
CA SER A 296 21.67 -2.48 8.55
C SER A 296 22.32 -3.14 9.78
N LEU A 297 22.74 -2.35 10.76
CA LEU A 297 23.48 -2.82 11.94
C LEU A 297 22.83 -2.33 13.24
N CYS A 298 22.82 -3.22 14.23
CA CYS A 298 22.40 -2.95 15.60
C CYS A 298 23.48 -3.48 16.53
N LEU A 299 24.13 -2.59 17.28
CA LEU A 299 25.28 -2.93 18.11
C LEU A 299 24.95 -2.69 19.59
N LEU A 300 25.61 -3.45 20.47
CA LEU A 300 25.54 -3.22 21.90
C LEU A 300 26.45 -2.04 22.26
N GLN A 301 25.87 -0.94 22.75
CA GLN A 301 26.57 0.26 23.17
C GLN A 301 26.15 0.60 24.60
N GLU A 302 27.11 0.75 25.51
CA GLU A 302 26.86 1.08 26.93
C GLU A 302 25.86 0.13 27.65
N GLY A 303 25.77 -1.13 27.19
CA GLY A 303 24.90 -2.15 27.79
C GLY A 303 23.49 -2.25 27.18
N ASP A 304 23.18 -1.43 26.18
CA ASP A 304 21.91 -1.44 25.47
C ASP A 304 22.11 -1.58 23.95
N LEU A 305 21.16 -2.24 23.27
CA LEU A 305 21.21 -2.37 21.81
C LEU A 305 20.81 -1.04 21.17
N GLN A 306 21.58 -0.60 20.17
CA GLN A 306 21.34 0.66 19.45
C GLN A 306 21.56 0.50 17.94
N CYS A 307 20.64 1.05 17.16
CA CYS A 307 20.74 1.07 15.69
C CYS A 307 21.84 2.04 15.24
N GLN A 308 22.66 1.61 14.27
CA GLN A 308 23.59 2.49 13.57
C GLN A 308 22.85 3.22 12.44
N CYS A 309 22.21 4.34 12.80
CA CYS A 309 21.27 5.03 11.91
C CYS A 309 21.94 5.72 10.70
N GLU A 310 21.45 5.36 9.53
CA GLU A 310 21.72 5.93 8.21
C GLU A 310 20.55 6.85 7.78
N HIS A 311 20.48 7.23 6.50
CA HIS A 311 19.38 8.03 5.94
C HIS A 311 19.14 9.36 6.66
N ASN A 312 20.19 9.92 7.24
CA ASN A 312 20.16 11.15 8.06
C ASN A 312 19.20 11.08 9.25
N THR A 313 18.97 9.87 9.78
CA THR A 313 18.11 9.60 10.94
C THR A 313 18.92 9.39 12.22
N THR A 314 18.27 9.50 13.37
CA THR A 314 18.87 9.33 14.70
C THR A 314 17.81 8.89 15.73
N GLY A 315 18.26 8.57 16.94
CA GLY A 315 17.46 7.91 17.97
C GLY A 315 17.69 6.40 18.02
N GLN A 316 17.20 5.76 19.08
CA GLN A 316 17.43 4.35 19.34
C GLN A 316 16.87 3.42 18.24
N ASP A 317 15.75 3.82 17.63
CA ASP A 317 15.07 3.11 16.55
C ASP A 317 15.15 3.88 15.23
N CYS A 318 16.03 4.88 15.12
CA CYS A 318 16.12 5.79 13.97
C CYS A 318 14.81 6.56 13.69
N GLN A 319 14.09 6.92 14.75
CA GLN A 319 12.73 7.46 14.72
C GLN A 319 12.61 8.97 14.52
N ARG A 320 13.71 9.67 14.24
CA ARG A 320 13.74 11.11 14.00
C ARG A 320 14.90 11.50 13.11
N CYS A 321 14.84 12.68 12.50
CA CYS A 321 15.96 13.21 11.71
C CYS A 321 17.11 13.74 12.59
N LYS A 322 18.35 13.66 12.06
CA LYS A 322 19.53 14.29 12.65
C LYS A 322 19.38 15.82 12.69
N LYS A 323 20.14 16.48 13.57
CA LYS A 323 20.24 17.95 13.60
C LYS A 323 20.74 18.45 12.24
N GLY A 324 20.13 19.51 11.70
CA GLY A 324 20.39 20.03 10.36
C GLY A 324 19.45 19.52 9.26
N PHE A 325 18.57 18.57 9.60
CA PHE A 325 17.54 18.03 8.69
C PHE A 325 16.13 18.39 9.17
N LYS A 326 15.16 18.43 8.25
CA LYS A 326 13.77 18.82 8.55
C LYS A 326 13.08 17.70 9.34
N ALA A 327 12.74 17.95 10.60
CA ALA A 327 12.02 16.94 11.42
C ALA A 327 10.72 16.43 10.77
N LYS A 328 9.98 17.31 10.07
CA LYS A 328 8.73 16.97 9.36
C LYS A 328 8.92 16.02 8.17
N SER A 329 10.14 15.86 7.65
CA SER A 329 10.40 14.94 6.55
C SER A 329 10.63 13.50 7.02
N TRP A 330 10.68 13.24 8.34
CA TRP A 330 10.90 11.89 8.83
C TRP A 330 9.74 10.98 8.42
N LYS A 331 10.09 9.86 7.77
CA LYS A 331 9.23 8.71 7.52
C LYS A 331 10.12 7.48 7.66
N ALA A 332 9.59 6.39 8.21
CA ALA A 332 10.29 5.10 8.17
C ALA A 332 10.64 4.75 6.71
N GLY A 333 11.74 4.03 6.47
CA GLY A 333 11.96 3.39 5.19
C GLY A 333 10.79 2.48 4.82
N SER A 334 10.66 2.18 3.54
CA SER A 334 9.61 1.30 3.03
C SER A 334 10.22 0.17 2.21
N TYR A 335 9.64 -1.02 2.30
CA TYR A 335 9.96 -2.19 1.49
C TYR A 335 9.56 -1.99 0.00
N LEU A 336 8.81 -0.94 -0.32
CA LEU A 336 8.39 -0.61 -1.67
C LEU A 336 9.17 0.60 -2.24
N PRO A 337 9.49 0.59 -3.55
CA PRO A 337 9.25 -0.49 -4.50
C PRO A 337 10.24 -1.65 -4.32
N THR A 338 9.79 -2.88 -4.58
CA THR A 338 10.69 -4.05 -4.64
C THR A 338 11.67 -3.91 -5.81
N PRO A 339 12.92 -4.41 -5.71
CA PRO A 339 13.43 -5.25 -4.63
C PRO A 339 14.09 -4.49 -3.47
N ASN A 340 14.46 -3.22 -3.65
CA ASN A 340 15.35 -2.51 -2.71
C ASN A 340 14.62 -1.62 -1.69
N GLY A 341 13.33 -1.35 -1.90
CA GLY A 341 12.56 -0.44 -1.08
C GLY A 341 12.99 1.02 -1.21
N SER A 342 12.30 1.91 -0.50
CA SER A 342 12.60 3.33 -0.43
C SER A 342 13.23 3.71 0.92
N PRO A 343 14.38 4.42 0.93
CA PRO A 343 15.11 4.74 2.17
C PRO A 343 14.44 5.83 3.00
N ASN A 344 13.55 6.63 2.39
CA ASN A 344 12.88 7.79 3.01
C ASN A 344 13.83 8.70 3.81
N THR A 345 14.96 9.02 3.19
CA THR A 345 16.03 9.85 3.77
C THR A 345 15.55 11.24 4.17
N CYS A 346 15.92 11.67 5.38
CA CYS A 346 15.57 13.01 5.86
C CYS A 346 16.15 14.10 4.97
N ALA A 347 15.33 15.11 4.63
CA ALA A 347 15.71 16.23 3.78
C ALA A 347 16.44 17.33 4.56
N VAL A 348 17.43 17.96 3.94
CA VAL A 348 18.23 19.04 4.53
C VAL A 348 17.35 20.26 4.84
N ALA A 349 17.56 20.90 5.99
CA ALA A 349 16.89 22.15 6.33
C ALA A 349 17.33 23.28 5.39
N GLY A 350 16.38 24.00 4.77
CA GLY A 350 16.67 25.05 3.79
C GLY A 350 16.75 24.59 2.33
N ALA A 351 16.79 23.28 2.05
CA ALA A 351 16.59 22.78 0.71
C ALA A 351 15.14 23.07 0.23
N PRO A 352 14.91 23.33 -1.07
CA PRO A 352 13.56 23.28 -1.65
C PRO A 352 12.90 21.96 -1.24
N MET A 353 11.59 21.96 -1.03
CA MET A 353 10.83 20.76 -0.71
C MET A 353 11.15 19.64 -1.71
N GLY A 354 11.66 18.48 -1.25
CA GLY A 354 11.74 17.27 -2.07
C GLY A 354 13.08 16.55 -2.03
N GLY A 355 13.31 15.73 -1.00
CA GLY A 355 14.27 14.64 -1.08
C GLY A 355 13.53 13.39 -1.50
N GLY A 356 13.61 13.04 -2.79
CA GLY A 356 12.94 11.89 -3.42
C GLY A 356 11.99 12.33 -4.53
N SER A 357 12.48 12.29 -5.77
CA SER A 357 11.91 12.86 -7.01
C SER A 357 11.85 14.38 -7.05
N ASN A 358 12.77 14.95 -7.83
CA ASN A 358 12.69 16.33 -8.28
C ASN A 358 11.31 16.51 -8.96
N CYS A 359 10.60 17.60 -8.66
CA CYS A 359 9.38 17.97 -9.38
C CYS A 359 9.73 18.33 -10.83
N GLU A 360 9.93 17.33 -11.67
CA GLU A 360 10.31 17.51 -13.06
C GLU A 360 9.06 17.83 -13.88
N CYS A 361 8.75 19.13 -13.95
CA CYS A 361 7.60 19.67 -14.68
C CYS A 361 8.01 20.35 -16.00
N TYR A 362 9.18 20.00 -16.57
CA TYR A 362 9.77 20.63 -17.76
C TYR A 362 9.70 22.17 -17.75
N GLY A 363 10.00 22.80 -16.62
CA GLY A 363 9.94 24.28 -16.49
C GLY A 363 8.52 24.90 -16.54
N HIS A 364 7.47 24.10 -16.70
CA HIS A 364 6.09 24.57 -16.87
C HIS A 364 5.27 24.59 -15.58
N SER A 365 5.79 24.06 -14.48
CA SER A 365 5.22 24.26 -13.14
C SER A 365 6.30 24.19 -12.08
N ASN A 366 6.10 24.90 -10.98
CA ASN A 366 6.94 24.85 -9.78
C ASN A 366 6.21 24.19 -8.60
N ARG A 367 5.06 23.56 -8.85
CA ARG A 367 4.22 22.95 -7.82
C ARG A 367 3.83 21.54 -8.26
N CYS A 368 3.92 20.58 -7.35
CA CYS A 368 3.38 19.23 -7.55
C CYS A 368 2.42 18.84 -6.43
N SER A 369 1.49 17.97 -6.77
CA SER A 369 0.69 17.19 -5.84
C SER A 369 1.27 15.79 -5.76
N TYR A 370 1.33 15.25 -4.55
CA TYR A 370 1.75 13.90 -4.30
C TYR A 370 0.54 13.04 -3.95
N ILE A 371 0.35 11.96 -4.69
CA ILE A 371 -0.75 11.01 -4.45
C ILE A 371 -0.17 9.81 -3.70
N ASP A 372 -0.28 9.84 -2.37
CA ASP A 372 0.38 8.93 -1.42
C ASP A 372 0.14 7.43 -1.70
N TYR A 373 -0.99 7.05 -2.30
CA TYR A 373 -1.36 5.64 -2.51
C TYR A 373 -0.95 5.07 -3.89
N LEU A 374 -0.55 5.91 -4.85
CA LEU A 374 -0.05 5.47 -6.17
C LEU A 374 1.44 5.75 -6.35
N ASN A 375 2.07 6.46 -5.41
CA ASN A 375 3.43 6.97 -5.53
C ASN A 375 3.66 7.78 -6.82
N ILE A 376 2.62 8.51 -7.24
CA ILE A 376 2.66 9.36 -8.43
C ILE A 376 2.84 10.81 -7.97
N VAL A 377 3.90 11.46 -8.46
CA VAL A 377 4.08 12.91 -8.39
C VAL A 377 3.46 13.50 -9.65
N THR A 378 2.49 14.41 -9.48
CA THR A 378 1.85 15.10 -10.61
C THR A 378 2.03 16.60 -10.45
N CYS A 379 2.57 17.25 -11.47
CA CYS A 379 2.64 18.69 -11.58
C CYS A 379 1.24 19.30 -11.54
N VAL A 380 1.05 20.33 -10.71
CA VAL A 380 -0.22 21.05 -10.62
C VAL A 380 -0.11 22.39 -11.31
N SER A 381 -1.20 22.83 -11.95
CA SER A 381 -1.26 24.13 -12.63
C SER A 381 -0.18 24.32 -13.70
N CYS A 382 0.01 23.33 -14.58
CA CYS A 382 0.91 23.42 -15.73
C CYS A 382 0.63 24.68 -16.57
N LYS A 383 1.67 25.50 -16.79
CA LYS A 383 1.68 26.72 -17.60
C LYS A 383 1.97 26.41 -19.08
N HIS A 384 2.08 27.44 -19.91
CA HIS A 384 2.50 27.32 -21.32
C HIS A 384 1.62 26.36 -22.14
N ASN A 385 0.31 26.34 -21.83
CA ASN A 385 -0.68 25.47 -22.47
C ASN A 385 -0.35 23.97 -22.43
N THR A 386 0.44 23.55 -21.44
CA THR A 386 0.79 22.15 -21.21
C THR A 386 -0.15 21.46 -20.21
N ARG A 387 -0.08 20.13 -20.18
CA ARG A 387 -0.83 19.20 -19.33
C ARG A 387 -0.08 17.86 -19.24
N GLY A 388 -0.58 16.94 -18.42
CA GLY A 388 0.04 15.65 -18.18
C GLY A 388 0.73 15.64 -16.81
N GLN A 389 1.23 14.46 -16.42
CA GLN A 389 1.81 14.26 -15.10
C GLN A 389 3.00 15.19 -14.84
N ASN A 390 3.84 15.40 -15.85
CA ASN A 390 5.05 16.20 -15.81
C ASN A 390 4.92 17.47 -16.68
N CYS A 391 3.70 17.85 -17.08
CA CYS A 391 3.45 18.91 -18.06
C CYS A 391 4.03 18.62 -19.47
N GLN A 392 4.12 17.35 -19.87
CA GLN A 392 4.78 16.90 -21.10
C GLN A 392 3.91 16.91 -22.37
N HIS A 393 2.62 17.24 -22.25
CA HIS A 393 1.67 17.21 -23.37
C HIS A 393 0.97 18.55 -23.54
N CYS A 394 0.55 18.88 -24.76
CA CYS A 394 -0.27 20.07 -24.98
C CYS A 394 -1.72 19.85 -24.55
N ARG A 395 -2.34 20.92 -24.05
CA ARG A 395 -3.78 20.99 -23.75
C ARG A 395 -4.60 20.74 -25.01
N LEU A 396 -5.86 20.35 -24.81
CA LEU A 396 -6.81 20.23 -25.92
C LEU A 396 -6.96 21.61 -26.59
N GLY A 397 -7.00 21.64 -27.92
CA GLY A 397 -6.93 22.89 -28.70
C GLY A 397 -5.51 23.36 -29.00
N TYR A 398 -4.46 22.63 -28.56
CA TYR A 398 -3.05 22.90 -28.85
C TYR A 398 -2.34 21.65 -29.36
N PHE A 399 -1.32 21.83 -30.20
CA PHE A 399 -0.43 20.78 -30.71
C PHE A 399 1.04 21.09 -30.41
N ARG A 400 1.88 20.04 -30.40
CA ARG A 400 3.30 20.16 -30.04
C ARG A 400 4.11 20.71 -31.22
N ASN A 401 4.93 21.73 -30.97
CA ASN A 401 5.97 22.16 -31.89
C ASN A 401 7.12 21.13 -31.89
N ALA A 402 7.31 20.41 -32.98
CA ALA A 402 8.35 19.39 -33.08
C ALA A 402 9.78 19.97 -33.10
N SER A 403 9.93 21.26 -33.40
CA SER A 403 11.22 21.96 -33.49
C SER A 403 11.64 22.62 -32.18
N ALA A 404 10.81 22.61 -31.15
CA ALA A 404 11.09 23.19 -29.83
C ALA A 404 11.34 22.08 -28.80
N GLU A 405 12.25 22.37 -27.86
CA GLU A 405 12.50 21.51 -26.70
C GLU A 405 11.31 21.51 -25.74
N LEU A 406 11.25 20.50 -24.86
CA LEU A 406 10.06 20.26 -24.02
C LEU A 406 9.86 21.29 -22.91
N ASP A 407 10.89 22.08 -22.59
CA ASP A 407 10.88 23.11 -21.56
C ASP A 407 10.63 24.52 -22.09
N ASP A 408 10.50 24.67 -23.41
CA ASP A 408 10.24 25.94 -24.10
C ASP A 408 8.82 26.49 -23.80
N GLU A 409 8.70 27.79 -23.54
CA GLU A 409 7.39 28.42 -23.23
C GLU A 409 6.41 28.39 -24.40
N GLY A 410 6.91 28.27 -25.64
CA GLY A 410 6.17 28.19 -26.89
C GLY A 410 6.03 26.75 -27.44
N VAL A 411 6.29 25.72 -26.63
CA VAL A 411 6.22 24.31 -27.06
C VAL A 411 4.83 23.89 -27.56
N CYS A 412 3.77 24.55 -27.10
CA CYS A 412 2.38 24.27 -27.48
C CYS A 412 1.77 25.39 -28.31
N ILE A 413 1.45 25.06 -29.57
CA ILE A 413 0.89 25.99 -30.55
C ILE A 413 -0.63 25.77 -30.64
N GLU A 414 -1.39 26.86 -30.68
CA GLU A 414 -2.85 26.81 -30.76
C GLU A 414 -3.33 26.27 -32.10
N CYS A 415 -4.36 25.41 -32.06
CA CYS A 415 -4.93 24.77 -33.24
C CYS A 415 -5.66 25.76 -34.14
N ASN A 416 -6.35 26.78 -33.61
CA ASN A 416 -7.14 27.76 -34.38
C ASN A 416 -8.12 27.13 -35.39
N CYS A 417 -8.79 26.04 -35.01
CA CYS A 417 -9.82 25.42 -35.85
C CYS A 417 -11.07 26.30 -35.95
N ASN A 418 -11.59 26.48 -37.16
CA ASN A 418 -12.80 27.26 -37.39
C ASN A 418 -14.01 26.57 -36.76
N GLN A 419 -14.64 27.21 -35.77
CA GLN A 419 -15.75 26.62 -35.01
C GLN A 419 -16.94 26.19 -35.89
N MET A 420 -17.17 26.89 -37.00
CA MET A 420 -18.29 26.60 -37.90
C MET A 420 -17.96 25.48 -38.89
N GLY A 421 -16.73 25.45 -39.41
CA GLY A 421 -16.29 24.46 -40.40
C GLY A 421 -15.65 23.19 -39.82
N SER A 422 -15.17 23.21 -38.57
CA SER A 422 -14.62 22.04 -37.88
C SER A 422 -15.67 21.32 -37.03
N VAL A 423 -15.47 20.02 -36.82
CA VAL A 423 -16.28 19.19 -35.92
C VAL A 423 -16.04 19.58 -34.45
N HIS A 424 -14.79 19.90 -34.12
CA HIS A 424 -14.35 20.36 -32.80
C HIS A 424 -13.14 21.29 -32.93
N ASP A 425 -12.79 21.98 -31.85
CA ASP A 425 -11.64 22.89 -31.74
C ASP A 425 -10.26 22.20 -31.70
N ARG A 426 -10.23 20.86 -31.72
CA ARG A 426 -9.02 20.04 -31.64
C ARG A 426 -8.40 19.81 -33.01
N CYS A 427 -7.07 19.80 -33.06
CA CYS A 427 -6.27 19.43 -34.22
C CYS A 427 -5.38 18.20 -33.94
N ASN A 428 -4.83 17.61 -35.00
CA ASN A 428 -3.87 16.52 -34.90
C ASN A 428 -2.46 17.02 -34.50
N GLY A 429 -1.49 16.10 -34.39
CA GLY A 429 -0.10 16.44 -34.03
C GLY A 429 0.62 17.38 -34.99
N THR A 430 0.07 17.61 -36.19
CA THR A 430 0.62 18.54 -37.19
C THR A 430 -0.20 19.83 -37.33
N GLY A 431 -1.21 20.04 -36.47
CA GLY A 431 -2.01 21.27 -36.48
C GLY A 431 -3.23 21.25 -37.42
N PHE A 432 -3.55 20.12 -38.06
CA PHE A 432 -4.73 19.99 -38.95
C PHE A 432 -6.00 19.68 -38.17
N CYS A 433 -7.06 20.43 -38.47
CA CYS A 433 -8.38 20.31 -37.87
C CYS A 433 -9.23 19.26 -38.59
N GLN A 434 -10.17 18.66 -37.85
CA GLN A 434 -11.15 17.76 -38.46
C GLN A 434 -12.33 18.57 -39.00
N CYS A 435 -12.44 18.63 -40.33
CA CYS A 435 -13.48 19.40 -41.01
C CYS A 435 -14.81 18.64 -41.07
N LYS A 436 -15.91 19.39 -41.03
CA LYS A 436 -17.26 18.90 -41.31
C LYS A 436 -17.43 18.66 -42.82
N ASP A 437 -18.44 17.89 -43.18
CA ASP A 437 -18.76 17.62 -44.58
C ASP A 437 -18.91 18.92 -45.39
N GLY A 438 -18.21 18.99 -46.52
CA GLY A 438 -18.18 20.18 -47.38
C GLY A 438 -17.15 21.25 -47.01
N ALA A 439 -16.54 21.20 -45.81
CA ALA A 439 -15.45 22.09 -45.41
C ALA A 439 -14.07 21.48 -45.68
N THR A 440 -13.08 22.33 -45.98
CA THR A 440 -11.71 21.96 -46.32
C THR A 440 -10.69 22.99 -45.81
N GLY A 441 -9.41 22.73 -46.02
CA GLY A 441 -8.30 23.55 -45.50
C GLY A 441 -7.79 23.06 -44.15
N SER A 442 -6.60 23.50 -43.75
CA SER A 442 -5.95 23.02 -42.51
C SER A 442 -6.71 23.42 -41.24
N LYS A 443 -7.47 24.53 -41.31
CA LYS A 443 -8.29 25.07 -40.22
C LYS A 443 -9.79 24.99 -40.49
N CYS A 444 -10.21 24.32 -41.56
CA CYS A 444 -11.61 24.18 -41.97
C CYS A 444 -12.31 25.53 -42.21
N ASP A 445 -11.58 26.47 -42.77
CA ASP A 445 -11.98 27.83 -43.08
C ASP A 445 -12.46 27.99 -44.54
N ASP A 446 -12.28 26.97 -45.37
CA ASP A 446 -12.71 26.95 -46.76
C ASP A 446 -13.78 25.88 -47.02
N CYS A 447 -14.49 25.99 -48.14
CA CYS A 447 -15.44 24.98 -48.61
C CYS A 447 -14.92 24.26 -49.86
N PHE A 448 -15.27 22.97 -50.00
CA PHE A 448 -15.04 22.23 -51.25
C PHE A 448 -15.84 22.85 -52.42
N PRO A 449 -15.41 22.65 -53.68
CA PRO A 449 -16.21 23.01 -54.84
C PRO A 449 -17.64 22.42 -54.76
N GLY A 450 -18.66 23.22 -55.10
CA GLY A 450 -20.07 22.85 -54.93
C GLY A 450 -20.66 23.14 -53.54
N TYR A 451 -19.90 23.83 -52.67
CA TYR A 451 -20.36 24.33 -51.36
C TYR A 451 -20.04 25.82 -51.24
N TYR A 452 -20.83 26.55 -50.44
CA TYR A 452 -20.58 27.98 -50.15
C TYR A 452 -20.57 28.25 -48.65
N TRP A 453 -19.83 29.28 -48.23
CA TRP A 453 -19.69 29.64 -46.82
C TRP A 453 -20.85 30.52 -46.33
N LYS A 454 -21.60 30.04 -45.34
CA LYS A 454 -22.63 30.79 -44.62
C LYS A 454 -22.74 30.25 -43.21
N GLN A 455 -21.92 30.76 -42.29
CA GLN A 455 -21.85 30.22 -40.92
C GLN A 455 -21.57 28.69 -40.96
N GLY A 456 -20.62 28.27 -41.81
CA GLY A 456 -20.33 26.87 -42.14
C GLY A 456 -20.53 26.59 -43.63
N CYS A 457 -20.10 25.41 -44.09
CA CYS A 457 -20.22 25.01 -45.49
C CYS A 457 -21.56 24.31 -45.76
N TYR A 458 -22.31 24.85 -46.71
CA TYR A 458 -23.58 24.27 -47.17
C TYR A 458 -23.47 23.89 -48.64
N SER A 459 -24.02 22.73 -48.99
CA SER A 459 -24.04 22.26 -50.38
C SER A 459 -24.88 23.21 -51.23
N ASN A 460 -24.37 23.54 -52.42
CA ASN A 460 -25.12 24.26 -53.43
C ASN A 460 -26.30 23.39 -53.89
N VAL A 461 -27.51 23.93 -53.80
CA VAL A 461 -28.71 23.31 -54.37
C VAL A 461 -28.77 23.58 -55.88
N CYS A 462 -28.27 24.74 -56.29
CA CYS A 462 -28.11 25.11 -57.68
C CYS A 462 -26.84 25.97 -57.80
N ASP A 463 -26.17 25.91 -58.94
CA ASP A 463 -25.06 26.79 -59.30
C ASP A 463 -24.96 26.93 -60.82
N GLU A 464 -24.09 27.81 -61.30
CA GLU A 464 -23.96 28.11 -62.74
C GLU A 464 -23.15 27.05 -63.51
N GLU A 465 -22.51 26.08 -62.83
CA GLU A 465 -21.48 25.22 -63.44
C GLU A 465 -21.71 23.71 -63.24
N LEU A 466 -22.36 23.28 -62.17
CA LEU A 466 -22.53 21.87 -61.75
C LEU A 466 -24.01 21.45 -61.57
N LEU A 467 -24.91 22.35 -61.16
CA LEU A 467 -26.32 22.06 -60.84
C LEU A 467 -27.26 23.19 -61.30
N LEU A 468 -27.70 23.12 -62.56
CA LEU A 468 -28.62 24.11 -63.14
C LEU A 468 -30.09 23.83 -62.75
N CYS A 469 -30.84 24.89 -62.44
CA CYS A 469 -32.29 24.83 -62.31
C CYS A 469 -32.94 24.44 -63.64
N GLN A 470 -33.87 23.48 -63.62
CA GLN A 470 -34.54 22.98 -64.82
C GLN A 470 -35.80 23.80 -65.14
N ASN A 471 -36.34 23.61 -66.36
CA ASN A 471 -37.61 24.19 -66.80
C ASN A 471 -37.74 25.72 -66.61
N GLY A 472 -36.64 26.45 -66.83
CA GLY A 472 -36.61 27.91 -66.74
C GLY A 472 -36.57 28.47 -65.32
N GLY A 473 -36.28 27.65 -64.30
CA GLY A 473 -36.07 28.11 -62.93
C GLY A 473 -34.83 28.99 -62.79
N THR A 474 -34.89 29.98 -61.90
CA THR A 474 -33.74 30.87 -61.59
C THR A 474 -33.10 30.46 -60.26
N CYS A 475 -31.79 30.25 -60.25
CA CYS A 475 -31.06 29.94 -59.03
C CYS A 475 -30.95 31.17 -58.13
N SER A 476 -31.30 31.03 -56.85
CA SER A 476 -31.22 32.10 -55.86
C SER A 476 -30.18 31.75 -54.79
N GLN A 477 -29.08 32.51 -54.75
CA GLN A 477 -27.99 32.39 -53.77
C GLN A 477 -27.47 30.96 -53.57
N ASN A 478 -27.43 30.17 -54.64
CA ASN A 478 -27.06 28.75 -54.67
C ASN A 478 -27.83 27.84 -53.69
N GLN A 479 -28.94 28.33 -53.12
CA GLN A 479 -29.69 27.66 -52.05
C GLN A 479 -31.02 27.09 -52.52
N LYS A 480 -31.60 27.65 -53.58
CA LYS A 480 -32.88 27.17 -54.13
C LYS A 480 -33.09 27.62 -55.56
N CYS A 481 -33.77 26.76 -56.31
CA CYS A 481 -34.36 27.15 -57.58
C CYS A 481 -35.72 27.82 -57.34
N ILE A 482 -35.89 29.00 -57.92
CA ILE A 482 -37.20 29.67 -58.00
C ILE A 482 -37.90 29.12 -59.24
N CYS A 483 -38.91 28.28 -59.03
CA CYS A 483 -39.61 27.61 -60.12
C CYS A 483 -40.73 28.48 -60.72
N PRO A 484 -40.94 28.43 -62.04
CA PRO A 484 -42.14 28.96 -62.67
C PRO A 484 -43.40 28.26 -62.14
N PRO A 485 -44.58 28.91 -62.21
CA PRO A 485 -45.80 28.46 -61.54
C PRO A 485 -46.29 27.06 -61.95
N GLU A 486 -45.82 26.52 -63.06
CA GLU A 486 -46.21 25.21 -63.59
C GLU A 486 -45.30 24.07 -63.12
N PHE A 487 -44.17 24.38 -62.48
CA PHE A 487 -43.18 23.41 -62.05
C PHE A 487 -42.94 23.45 -60.53
N LYS A 488 -42.50 22.32 -59.97
CA LYS A 488 -42.16 22.13 -58.55
C LYS A 488 -40.96 21.18 -58.42
N GLY A 489 -40.49 21.00 -57.19
CA GLY A 489 -39.31 20.18 -56.88
C GLY A 489 -38.05 21.02 -56.65
N VAL A 490 -37.02 20.41 -56.07
CA VAL A 490 -35.79 21.07 -55.61
C VAL A 490 -35.05 21.80 -56.74
N LEU A 491 -35.08 21.26 -57.95
CA LEU A 491 -34.50 21.82 -59.18
C LEU A 491 -35.56 22.22 -60.22
N CYS A 492 -36.83 22.35 -59.82
CA CYS A 492 -37.97 22.59 -60.72
C CYS A 492 -38.21 21.48 -61.75
N GLN A 493 -37.81 20.25 -61.40
CA GLN A 493 -37.80 19.11 -62.31
C GLN A 493 -39.18 18.45 -62.49
N GLN A 494 -40.15 18.72 -61.62
CA GLN A 494 -41.49 18.10 -61.68
C GLN A 494 -42.51 19.10 -62.22
N SER A 495 -43.43 18.64 -63.06
CA SER A 495 -44.66 19.41 -63.34
C SER A 495 -45.54 19.42 -62.08
N ARG A 496 -46.27 20.52 -61.86
CA ARG A 496 -47.30 20.55 -60.80
C ARG A 496 -48.48 19.64 -61.15
N CYS A 497 -48.71 19.43 -62.44
CA CYS A 497 -49.75 18.59 -63.01
C CYS A 497 -49.16 17.23 -63.40
N GLU A 498 -49.18 16.27 -62.47
CA GLU A 498 -48.94 14.86 -62.75
C GLU A 498 -50.01 14.05 -62.00
N GLY A 499 -50.89 13.42 -62.75
CA GLY A 499 -52.14 12.81 -62.29
C GLY A 499 -53.34 13.41 -63.05
N ASP A 500 -53.94 12.61 -63.92
CA ASP A 500 -55.05 12.96 -64.82
C ASP A 500 -56.12 13.83 -64.17
N LYS A 501 -56.00 15.15 -64.34
CA LYS A 501 -57.07 16.10 -64.71
C LYS A 501 -56.52 17.53 -64.75
N ALA A 502 -56.51 18.07 -65.96
CA ALA A 502 -56.59 19.50 -66.31
C ALA A 502 -55.47 20.44 -65.82
N CYS A 503 -54.36 20.47 -66.56
CA CYS A 503 -53.64 21.71 -66.82
C CYS A 503 -53.93 22.11 -68.28
N ASN A 504 -54.92 22.99 -68.53
CA ASN A 504 -55.13 23.62 -69.83
C ASN A 504 -55.40 25.12 -69.66
N THR A 505 -54.43 25.87 -70.20
CA THR A 505 -54.47 27.14 -70.95
C THR A 505 -55.78 27.93 -71.12
N ALA A 506 -55.54 29.24 -71.23
CA ALA A 506 -56.47 30.34 -71.40
C ALA A 506 -57.43 30.30 -72.60
N GLY A 507 -58.55 31.02 -72.42
CA GLY A 507 -59.41 31.61 -73.46
C GLY A 507 -60.89 31.33 -73.17
N THR A 508 -61.84 32.28 -73.10
CA THR A 508 -61.91 33.63 -73.67
C THR A 508 -63.18 34.35 -73.18
N ALA A 509 -63.08 35.68 -73.11
CA ALA A 509 -64.09 36.73 -73.35
C ALA A 509 -65.35 36.86 -72.48
N HIS A 510 -65.42 37.98 -71.73
CA HIS A 510 -66.29 39.13 -72.03
C HIS A 510 -65.71 40.38 -71.32
N LEU A 511 -65.09 41.33 -72.05
CA LEU A 511 -65.67 42.63 -72.47
C LEU A 511 -66.22 43.48 -71.31
N HIS A 512 -65.45 44.49 -70.84
CA HIS A 512 -65.68 45.90 -71.26
C HIS A 512 -64.84 46.96 -70.51
N PHE A 513 -64.41 47.95 -71.32
CA PHE A 513 -64.16 49.38 -71.06
C PHE A 513 -62.84 49.90 -70.46
N LEU A 514 -62.36 50.93 -71.17
CA LEU A 514 -61.14 51.72 -71.01
C LEU A 514 -61.33 52.88 -70.02
N ALA A 515 -60.30 53.11 -69.20
CA ALA A 515 -59.76 54.40 -68.74
C ALA A 515 -60.58 55.21 -67.69
N PRO A 516 -60.01 56.27 -67.08
CA PRO A 516 -59.03 56.22 -65.98
C PRO A 516 -59.47 57.13 -64.80
N LEU A 517 -58.54 57.41 -63.87
CA LEU A 517 -58.46 58.59 -62.99
C LEU A 517 -58.78 58.37 -61.49
N LEU A 518 -57.74 58.74 -60.74
CA LEU A 518 -57.75 59.62 -59.58
C LEU A 518 -58.19 59.06 -58.21
N LEU A 519 -57.15 59.07 -57.37
CA LEU A 519 -57.07 59.83 -56.13
C LEU A 519 -57.72 59.21 -54.89
N CYS A 520 -56.87 59.12 -53.85
CA CYS A 520 -57.19 59.54 -52.48
C CYS A 520 -58.16 58.58 -51.73
N VAL A 521 -58.03 58.28 -50.44
CA VAL A 521 -57.20 58.79 -49.34
C VAL A 521 -57.60 57.97 -48.11
N LEU A 522 -56.67 57.78 -47.18
CA LEU A 522 -56.91 57.68 -45.72
C LEU A 522 -57.65 56.44 -45.17
N LEU A 523 -56.93 55.63 -44.39
CA LEU A 523 -57.00 55.53 -42.91
C LEU A 523 -57.86 54.31 -42.49
N PRO A 524 -57.65 53.80 -41.26
CA PRO A 524 -57.24 52.42 -41.03
C PRO A 524 -58.25 51.78 -40.07
N HIS A 525 -57.76 50.91 -39.20
CA HIS A 525 -58.32 50.48 -37.91
C HIS A 525 -58.90 49.07 -37.79
N LEU A 526 -58.26 48.35 -36.86
CA LEU A 526 -58.81 47.53 -35.79
C LEU A 526 -59.52 46.23 -36.25
N LEU A 527 -59.55 45.12 -35.52
CA LEU A 527 -59.27 44.71 -34.14
C LEU A 527 -58.84 43.24 -34.26
N ALA A 528 -57.83 42.79 -33.52
CA ALA A 528 -58.00 42.06 -32.27
C ALA A 528 -58.99 40.86 -32.35
N THR A 529 -58.48 39.66 -32.09
CA THR A 529 -58.75 38.87 -30.88
C THR A 529 -58.77 37.36 -31.13
N LEU A 530 -58.15 36.64 -30.17
CA LEU A 530 -58.58 35.35 -29.58
C LEU A 530 -58.62 34.12 -30.53
N THR A 531 -58.27 32.88 -30.18
CA THR A 531 -57.71 32.15 -29.03
C THR A 531 -57.66 30.68 -29.46
N ALA A 532 -56.73 29.91 -28.87
CA ALA A 532 -56.80 28.46 -28.63
C ALA A 532 -56.95 27.54 -29.88
N HIS A 533 -56.17 26.49 -30.07
CA HIS A 533 -55.59 25.53 -29.13
C HIS A 533 -54.28 24.97 -29.67
#